data_AF-A0A6A4TM78-F1
#
_entry.id   AF-A0A6A4TM78-F1
#
_cell.length_a   1.000
_cell.length_b   1.000
_cell.length_c   1.000
_cell.angle_alpha   90.00
_cell.angle_beta   90.00
_cell.angle_gamma   90.00
#
_symmetry.space_group_name_H-M   'P 1'
#
loop_
_entity.id
_entity.type
_entity.pdbx_description
1 polymer ?
#
loop_
_entity_poly.entity_id
_entity_poly.type
_entity_poly.pdbx_seq_one_letter_code
_entity_poly.pdbx_strand_id
1 'polypeptide(L)'
;MMPEKQKILVTNVPLVHQGSRIDEQRCEFPLPLKMLCDRVTVSKFEVVSYLKAPELITTFDEHRVSQNFKFGILYQKEGQFTEEDILGNNDESEEFKEFLSILGETIQLQGFTGFRGGLDVCHGQTGSEAVFTSFRGREIMFHVATKLPFTEGDPQQLQRKRHIGNDIVALVYQEGRTPFLSDVIKSHFLHCFLVVRRIQREEETDGAAYQVSVTARGDVPPFSPVVPDPPVFTDRSHLRGFLLTKLINAEISCYKAERFSRLELRTRSSLLESLQAELSTRSQCMMGDPSLASLPCSEGVRGTSEGSGGFIENFKRAIRVRSHSFEALGVQRKTGGSASQKSKTEKDVESDKSPGALPALADSFGPAELKDQASPQEEA
;
A
#
# COMPACT_ATOMS: atom_id res chain seq x y z
N MET A 1 21.68 12.78 -0.16
CA MET A 1 22.34 11.48 0.11
C MET A 1 21.51 10.38 -0.51
N MET A 2 21.99 9.82 -1.63
CA MET A 2 21.37 8.68 -2.33
C MET A 2 21.92 7.37 -1.72
N PRO A 3 21.15 6.27 -1.65
CA PRO A 3 21.73 5.00 -1.23
C PRO A 3 22.52 4.39 -2.39
N GLU A 4 23.81 4.14 -2.16
CA GLU A 4 24.70 3.43 -3.07
C GLU A 4 24.16 2.03 -3.39
N LYS A 5 24.13 1.71 -4.68
CA LYS A 5 23.86 0.35 -5.17
C LYS A 5 25.02 -0.54 -4.78
N GLN A 6 24.84 -1.41 -3.78
CA GLN A 6 25.75 -2.54 -3.55
C GLN A 6 25.62 -3.52 -4.72
N LYS A 7 26.56 -3.45 -5.68
CA LYS A 7 26.71 -4.48 -6.71
C LYS A 7 27.46 -5.66 -6.10
N ILE A 8 26.85 -6.85 -6.15
CA ILE A 8 27.57 -8.09 -5.91
C ILE A 8 28.49 -8.32 -7.12
N LEU A 9 29.80 -8.33 -6.89
CA LEU A 9 30.79 -8.56 -7.93
C LEU A 9 30.82 -10.06 -8.26
N VAL A 10 30.12 -10.46 -9.33
CA VAL A 10 30.26 -11.80 -9.89
C VAL A 10 31.48 -11.79 -10.83
N THR A 11 32.61 -12.29 -10.35
CA THR A 11 33.79 -12.50 -11.19
C THR A 11 33.57 -13.75 -12.03
N ASN A 12 33.33 -13.59 -13.34
CA ASN A 12 33.51 -14.66 -14.31
C ASN A 12 35.00 -14.99 -14.39
N VAL A 13 35.42 -16.07 -13.75
CA VAL A 13 36.76 -16.64 -13.96
C VAL A 13 36.65 -17.58 -15.17
N PRO A 14 37.46 -17.40 -16.24
CA PRO A 14 37.47 -18.33 -17.36
C PRO A 14 38.04 -19.68 -16.89
N LEU A 15 37.35 -20.78 -17.26
CA LEU A 15 37.82 -22.14 -17.07
C LEU A 15 39.10 -22.37 -17.87
N VAL A 16 40.26 -22.24 -17.23
CA VAL A 16 41.54 -22.67 -17.80
C VAL A 16 41.68 -24.17 -17.56
N HIS A 17 41.37 -24.95 -18.59
CA HIS A 17 41.78 -26.35 -18.69
C HIS A 17 43.28 -26.42 -18.99
N GLN A 18 44.13 -26.58 -17.97
CA GLN A 18 45.37 -27.37 -18.11
C GLN A 18 45.98 -27.70 -16.75
N GLY A 19 46.33 -28.98 -16.59
CA GLY A 19 46.86 -29.54 -15.36
C GLY A 19 48.16 -28.87 -14.93
N SER A 20 48.13 -28.27 -13.76
CA SER A 20 49.29 -27.88 -12.95
C SER A 20 48.78 -27.72 -11.52
N ARG A 21 49.48 -28.35 -10.56
CA ARG A 21 49.21 -28.23 -9.12
C ARG A 21 48.89 -26.78 -8.77
N ILE A 22 47.69 -26.54 -8.25
CA ILE A 22 47.31 -25.25 -7.69
C ILE A 22 48.05 -25.16 -6.35
N ASP A 23 49.20 -24.49 -6.38
CA ASP A 23 49.90 -24.06 -5.19
C ASP A 23 48.98 -23.12 -4.40
N GLU A 24 49.04 -23.20 -3.08
CA GLU A 24 48.19 -22.51 -2.11
C GLU A 24 48.52 -21.00 -2.06
N GLN A 25 48.36 -20.29 -3.17
CA GLN A 25 48.47 -18.83 -3.18
C GLN A 25 47.18 -18.24 -2.62
N ARG A 26 47.24 -17.96 -1.31
CA ARG A 26 46.37 -17.01 -0.59
C ARG A 26 46.18 -15.76 -1.45
N CYS A 27 45.05 -15.67 -2.13
CA CYS A 27 44.67 -14.42 -2.77
C CYS A 27 44.17 -13.46 -1.69
N GLU A 28 44.98 -12.47 -1.34
CA GLU A 28 44.54 -11.32 -0.55
C GLU A 28 43.59 -10.46 -1.40
N PHE A 29 42.29 -10.77 -1.32
CA PHE A 29 41.21 -10.11 -2.04
C PHE A 29 40.50 -8.90 -1.34
N PRO A 30 41.05 -8.14 -0.36
CA PRO A 30 40.23 -7.10 0.29
C PRO A 30 40.24 -5.72 -0.41
N LEU A 31 41.16 -5.43 -1.35
CA LEU A 31 41.36 -4.04 -1.85
C LEU A 31 40.15 -3.45 -2.61
N PRO A 32 39.54 -4.13 -3.60
CA PRO A 32 38.44 -3.52 -4.38
C PRO A 32 37.15 -3.31 -3.57
N LEU A 33 36.90 -4.14 -2.56
CA LEU A 33 35.70 -4.06 -1.72
C LEU A 33 35.83 -3.02 -0.61
N LYS A 34 37.03 -2.85 -0.02
CA LYS A 34 37.30 -1.73 0.90
C LYS A 34 37.17 -0.37 0.23
N MET A 35 37.36 -0.29 -1.09
CA MET A 35 37.09 0.93 -1.87
C MET A 35 35.58 1.21 -2.03
N LEU A 36 34.72 0.19 -1.97
CA LEU A 36 33.26 0.33 -2.08
C LEU A 36 32.56 0.42 -0.71
N CYS A 37 33.15 -0.17 0.33
CA CYS A 37 32.66 -0.13 1.69
C CYS A 37 33.82 -0.33 2.67
N ASP A 38 34.29 0.77 3.26
CA ASP A 38 35.40 0.82 4.21
C ASP A 38 35.14 0.00 5.49
N ARG A 39 33.87 -0.23 5.82
CA ARG A 39 33.42 -1.00 6.98
C ARG A 39 33.58 -2.52 6.82
N VAL A 40 33.94 -3.02 5.64
CA VAL A 40 34.13 -4.46 5.42
C VAL A 40 35.47 -4.91 6.02
N THR A 41 35.37 -5.72 7.08
CA THR A 41 36.53 -6.27 7.82
C THR A 41 36.83 -7.72 7.49
N VAL A 42 36.10 -8.32 6.54
CA VAL A 42 36.18 -9.75 6.22
C VAL A 42 37.53 -10.09 5.56
N SER A 43 38.16 -11.19 6.01
CA SER A 43 39.47 -11.64 5.53
C SER A 43 39.41 -12.58 4.32
N LYS A 44 38.27 -13.21 4.04
CA LYS A 44 38.08 -14.17 2.94
C LYS A 44 36.65 -14.11 2.39
N PHE A 45 36.51 -14.25 1.07
CA PHE A 45 35.23 -14.41 0.40
C PHE A 45 35.08 -15.84 -0.13
N GLU A 46 33.85 -16.33 -0.17
CA GLU A 46 33.51 -17.60 -0.79
C GLU A 46 33.08 -17.38 -2.23
N VAL A 47 33.49 -18.29 -3.12
CA VAL A 47 33.10 -18.24 -4.53
C VAL A 47 31.68 -18.78 -4.66
N VAL A 48 30.81 -18.01 -5.30
CA VAL A 48 29.46 -18.45 -5.65
C VAL A 48 29.54 -19.26 -6.95
N SER A 49 29.49 -20.57 -6.86
CA SER A 49 29.58 -21.51 -7.99
C SER A 49 28.21 -21.90 -8.56
N TYR A 50 27.11 -21.47 -7.93
CA TYR A 50 25.76 -21.81 -8.36
C TYR A 50 25.37 -21.14 -9.69
N LEU A 51 25.06 -21.95 -10.72
CA LEU A 51 24.77 -21.45 -12.08
C LEU A 51 23.60 -20.47 -12.16
N LYS A 52 22.55 -20.63 -11.33
CA LYS A 52 21.40 -19.70 -11.31
C LYS A 52 21.57 -18.54 -10.33
N ALA A 53 22.76 -18.37 -9.73
CA ALA A 53 23.02 -17.26 -8.82
C ALA A 53 22.71 -15.87 -9.42
N PRO A 54 23.04 -15.57 -10.69
CA PRO A 54 22.72 -14.26 -11.27
C PRO A 54 21.22 -13.94 -11.29
N GLU A 55 20.36 -14.94 -11.54
CA GLU A 55 18.91 -14.78 -11.53
C GLU A 55 18.39 -14.48 -10.12
N LEU A 56 18.91 -15.19 -9.11
CA LEU A 56 18.53 -14.97 -7.71
C LEU A 56 18.98 -13.61 -7.20
N ILE A 57 20.21 -13.20 -7.54
CA ILE A 57 20.77 -11.90 -7.20
C ILE A 57 19.97 -10.77 -7.87
N THR A 58 19.65 -10.92 -9.16
CA THR A 58 18.85 -9.92 -9.90
C THR A 58 17.47 -9.78 -9.27
N THR A 59 16.82 -10.90 -8.97
CA THR A 59 15.52 -10.93 -8.27
C THR A 59 15.60 -10.21 -6.93
N PHE A 60 16.67 -10.45 -6.16
CA PHE A 60 16.91 -9.73 -4.92
C PHE A 60 17.13 -8.24 -5.17
N ASP A 61 17.95 -7.80 -6.12
CA ASP A 61 18.19 -6.37 -6.34
C ASP A 61 16.94 -5.62 -6.80
N GLU A 62 16.08 -6.27 -7.59
CA GLU A 62 14.86 -5.69 -8.13
C GLU A 62 13.67 -5.71 -7.17
N HIS A 63 13.78 -6.34 -5.99
CA HIS A 63 12.68 -6.45 -5.02
C HIS A 63 12.10 -5.09 -4.55
N ARG A 64 12.84 -4.00 -4.75
CA ARG A 64 12.44 -2.63 -4.39
C ARG A 64 11.69 -1.91 -5.51
N VAL A 65 11.75 -2.44 -6.74
CA VAL A 65 11.12 -1.83 -7.91
C VAL A 65 9.67 -2.29 -7.96
N SER A 66 8.75 -1.46 -7.47
CA SER A 66 7.33 -1.70 -7.68
C SER A 66 6.92 -1.30 -9.09
N GLN A 67 6.29 -2.22 -9.81
CA GLN A 67 5.63 -1.95 -11.09
C GLN A 67 4.17 -1.52 -10.91
N ASN A 68 3.59 -1.82 -9.73
CA ASN A 68 2.17 -1.65 -9.48
C ASN A 68 1.96 -0.71 -8.29
N PHE A 69 1.00 0.19 -8.40
CA PHE A 69 0.70 1.19 -7.38
C PHE A 69 -0.78 1.19 -7.05
N LYS A 70 -1.09 1.58 -5.82
CA LYS A 70 -2.46 1.75 -5.35
C LYS A 70 -2.56 3.05 -4.57
N PHE A 71 -3.58 3.84 -4.88
CA PHE A 71 -3.76 5.15 -4.26
C PHE A 71 -5.22 5.33 -3.84
N GLY A 72 -5.42 5.91 -2.66
CA GLY A 72 -6.74 6.30 -2.21
C GLY A 72 -7.23 7.52 -2.98
N ILE A 73 -8.53 7.60 -3.27
CA ILE A 73 -9.18 8.84 -3.69
C ILE A 73 -10.29 9.15 -2.71
N LEU A 74 -10.14 10.30 -2.04
CA LEU A 74 -11.12 10.88 -1.14
C LEU A 74 -11.86 12.01 -1.85
N TYR A 75 -13.14 12.17 -1.52
CA TYR A 75 -14.00 13.21 -2.04
C TYR A 75 -14.47 14.06 -0.86
N GLN A 76 -14.04 15.31 -0.80
CA GLN A 76 -14.40 16.25 0.27
C GLN A 76 -15.38 17.28 -0.30
N LYS A 77 -16.61 17.26 0.20
CA LYS A 77 -17.63 18.26 -0.11
C LYS A 77 -17.44 19.52 0.72
N GLU A 78 -18.07 20.60 0.29
CA GLU A 78 -18.06 21.87 1.03
C GLU A 78 -18.64 21.68 2.44
N GLY A 79 -17.94 22.18 3.46
CA GLY A 79 -18.34 22.12 4.87
C GLY A 79 -17.94 20.82 5.59
N GLN A 80 -17.27 19.87 4.93
CA GLN A 80 -16.83 18.62 5.57
C GLN A 80 -15.46 18.76 6.23
N PHE A 81 -15.39 18.47 7.53
CA PHE A 81 -14.15 18.57 8.33
C PHE A 81 -13.77 17.29 9.07
N THR A 82 -14.64 16.27 9.06
CA THR A 82 -14.44 15.02 9.78
C THR A 82 -14.15 13.85 8.84
N GLU A 83 -13.49 12.81 9.36
CA GLU A 83 -13.21 11.59 8.60
C GLU A 83 -14.51 10.89 8.19
N GLU A 84 -15.47 10.87 9.12
CA GLU A 84 -16.78 10.25 8.97
C GLU A 84 -17.59 10.92 7.86
N ASP A 85 -17.58 12.26 7.77
CA ASP A 85 -18.28 12.99 6.71
C ASP A 85 -17.67 12.69 5.32
N ILE A 86 -16.35 12.70 5.22
CA ILE A 86 -15.62 12.49 3.95
C ILE A 86 -15.79 11.05 3.46
N LEU A 87 -15.59 10.06 4.35
CA LEU A 87 -15.75 8.65 4.01
C LEU A 87 -17.22 8.24 3.85
N GLY A 88 -18.16 8.99 4.42
CA GLY A 88 -19.60 8.76 4.32
C GLY A 88 -20.23 9.18 2.99
N ASN A 89 -19.49 9.87 2.11
CA ASN A 89 -20.01 10.33 0.83
C ASN A 89 -20.39 9.17 -0.11
N ASN A 90 -21.64 9.16 -0.60
CA ASN A 90 -22.12 8.17 -1.57
C ASN A 90 -22.35 8.75 -2.96
N ASP A 91 -22.77 10.00 -3.03
CA ASP A 91 -23.00 10.67 -4.31
C ASP A 91 -21.70 11.22 -4.89
N GLU A 92 -21.59 11.16 -6.22
CA GLU A 92 -20.49 11.73 -7.00
C GLU A 92 -21.04 12.92 -7.81
N SER A 93 -20.44 14.11 -7.69
CA SER A 93 -20.77 15.22 -8.59
C SER A 93 -20.26 14.97 -10.00
N GLU A 94 -20.84 15.66 -10.98
CA GLU A 94 -20.38 15.58 -12.36
C GLU A 94 -18.93 16.07 -12.51
N GLU A 95 -18.53 17.09 -11.72
CA GLU A 95 -17.16 17.58 -11.73
C GLU A 95 -16.17 16.55 -11.16
N PHE A 96 -16.58 15.80 -10.13
CA PHE A 96 -15.77 14.72 -9.56
C PHE A 96 -15.66 13.54 -10.53
N LYS A 97 -16.75 13.13 -11.19
CA LYS A 97 -16.72 12.10 -12.24
C LYS A 97 -15.81 12.49 -13.41
N GLU A 98 -15.92 13.74 -13.86
CA GLU A 98 -15.04 14.30 -14.89
C GLU A 98 -13.58 14.22 -14.44
N PHE A 99 -13.27 14.61 -13.21
CA PHE A 99 -11.92 14.50 -12.66
C PHE A 99 -11.41 13.06 -12.60
N LEU A 100 -12.24 12.10 -12.18
CA LEU A 100 -11.86 10.68 -12.18
C LEU A 100 -11.50 10.19 -13.59
N SER A 101 -12.21 10.65 -14.62
CA SER A 101 -11.90 10.32 -16.02
C SER A 101 -10.53 10.85 -16.49
N ILE A 102 -10.02 11.92 -15.87
CA ILE A 102 -8.67 12.43 -16.12
C ILE A 102 -7.62 11.46 -15.56
N LEU A 103 -7.89 10.82 -14.41
CA LEU A 103 -6.96 9.91 -13.72
C LEU A 103 -6.91 8.51 -14.33
N GLY A 104 -8.02 8.00 -14.84
CA GLY A 104 -8.07 6.66 -15.39
C GLY A 104 -9.42 6.29 -15.97
N GLU A 105 -9.51 5.04 -16.40
CA GLU A 105 -10.75 4.44 -16.90
C GLU A 105 -11.51 3.82 -15.73
N THR A 106 -12.83 4.01 -15.71
CA THR A 106 -13.71 3.26 -14.79
C THR A 106 -13.90 1.86 -15.35
N ILE A 107 -13.44 0.86 -14.61
CA ILE A 107 -13.48 -0.56 -14.96
C ILE A 107 -14.49 -1.30 -14.08
N GLN A 108 -15.04 -2.41 -14.59
CA GLN A 108 -15.76 -3.38 -13.77
C GLN A 108 -14.76 -4.29 -13.05
N LEU A 109 -14.95 -4.50 -11.74
CA LEU A 109 -14.09 -5.35 -10.92
C LEU A 109 -14.33 -6.83 -11.20
N GLN A 110 -15.56 -7.23 -11.47
CA GLN A 110 -15.90 -8.63 -11.74
C GLN A 110 -15.15 -9.13 -12.98
N GLY A 111 -14.28 -10.13 -12.80
CA GLY A 111 -13.49 -10.71 -13.90
C GLY A 111 -12.33 -9.83 -14.39
N PHE A 112 -11.99 -8.75 -13.68
CA PHE A 112 -10.84 -7.92 -14.03
C PHE A 112 -9.52 -8.70 -13.88
N THR A 113 -8.67 -8.64 -14.90
CA THR A 113 -7.43 -9.43 -14.99
C THR A 113 -6.15 -8.64 -14.71
N GLY A 114 -6.23 -7.31 -14.61
CA GLY A 114 -5.09 -6.45 -14.31
C GLY A 114 -4.74 -6.40 -12.82
N PHE A 115 -3.87 -5.46 -12.44
CA PHE A 115 -3.52 -5.27 -11.02
C PHE A 115 -4.72 -4.82 -10.18
N ARG A 116 -5.24 -5.72 -9.33
CA ARG A 116 -6.45 -5.49 -8.51
C ARG A 116 -6.29 -4.59 -7.28
N GLY A 117 -5.08 -4.16 -6.90
CA GLY A 117 -4.88 -3.29 -5.72
C GLY A 117 -5.28 -3.84 -4.34
N GLY A 118 -5.80 -5.08 -4.26
CA GLY A 118 -6.40 -5.64 -3.05
C GLY A 118 -7.93 -5.61 -3.05
N LEU A 119 -8.55 -5.15 -4.14
CA LEU A 119 -9.99 -5.24 -4.38
C LEU A 119 -10.40 -6.67 -4.76
N ASP A 120 -11.66 -6.99 -4.50
CA ASP A 120 -12.30 -8.25 -4.86
C ASP A 120 -12.79 -8.20 -6.31
N VAL A 121 -12.37 -9.18 -7.10
CA VAL A 121 -12.70 -9.32 -8.53
C VAL A 121 -13.61 -10.53 -8.80
N CYS A 122 -14.01 -11.25 -7.75
CA CYS A 122 -14.73 -12.51 -7.86
C CYS A 122 -16.13 -12.46 -7.25
N HIS A 123 -16.31 -11.82 -6.09
CA HIS A 123 -17.55 -11.87 -5.30
C HIS A 123 -18.20 -10.51 -5.05
N GLY A 124 -17.67 -9.42 -5.63
CA GLY A 124 -18.22 -8.07 -5.51
C GLY A 124 -18.16 -7.46 -4.11
N GLN A 125 -17.29 -7.96 -3.20
CA GLN A 125 -17.23 -7.49 -1.81
C GLN A 125 -16.66 -6.08 -1.64
N THR A 126 -16.01 -5.54 -2.67
CA THR A 126 -15.33 -4.23 -2.61
C THR A 126 -15.90 -3.25 -3.64
N GLY A 127 -17.19 -3.38 -3.95
CA GLY A 127 -17.87 -2.59 -4.98
C GLY A 127 -17.87 -3.30 -6.34
N SER A 128 -18.60 -2.74 -7.30
CA SER A 128 -18.68 -3.25 -8.67
C SER A 128 -17.63 -2.63 -9.58
N GLU A 129 -17.23 -1.39 -9.32
CA GLU A 129 -16.37 -0.59 -10.20
C GLU A 129 -15.17 -0.01 -9.46
N ALA A 130 -14.11 0.27 -10.21
CA ALA A 130 -12.94 1.00 -9.72
C ALA A 130 -12.36 1.88 -10.84
N VAL A 131 -11.49 2.82 -10.49
CA VAL A 131 -10.73 3.60 -11.49
C VAL A 131 -9.35 2.98 -11.62
N PHE A 132 -8.95 2.68 -12.85
CA PHE A 132 -7.70 2.01 -13.18
C PHE A 132 -6.97 2.73 -14.30
N THR A 133 -5.64 2.66 -14.29
CA THR A 133 -4.87 3.11 -15.44
C THR A 133 -3.51 2.43 -15.58
N SER A 134 -3.02 2.35 -16.82
CA SER A 134 -1.62 2.03 -17.12
C SER A 134 -0.88 3.32 -17.46
N PHE A 135 0.22 3.58 -16.75
CA PHE A 135 1.04 4.77 -16.94
C PHE A 135 2.52 4.40 -17.00
N ARG A 136 3.14 4.60 -18.17
CA ARG A 136 4.57 4.32 -18.42
C ARG A 136 4.98 2.88 -18.03
N GLY A 137 4.13 1.91 -18.38
CA GLY A 137 4.35 0.49 -18.08
C GLY A 137 4.07 0.09 -16.62
N ARG A 138 3.48 0.98 -15.83
CA ARG A 138 3.07 0.72 -14.44
C ARG A 138 1.56 0.68 -14.34
N GLU A 139 1.02 -0.30 -13.63
CA GLU A 139 -0.40 -0.41 -13.37
C GLU A 139 -0.77 0.34 -12.08
N ILE A 140 -1.83 1.14 -12.13
CA ILE A 140 -2.29 1.95 -10.99
C ILE A 140 -3.77 1.65 -10.74
N MET A 141 -4.07 1.18 -9.54
CA MET A 141 -5.43 0.98 -9.05
C MET A 141 -5.81 2.11 -8.09
N PHE A 142 -6.98 2.72 -8.29
CA PHE A 142 -7.47 3.76 -7.38
C PHE A 142 -8.59 3.23 -6.49
N HIS A 143 -8.40 3.37 -5.18
CA HIS A 143 -9.43 3.09 -4.19
C HIS A 143 -10.30 4.34 -4.01
N VAL A 144 -11.31 4.49 -4.86
CA VAL A 144 -12.24 5.63 -4.81
C VAL A 144 -13.26 5.42 -3.69
N ALA A 145 -13.31 6.32 -2.71
CA ALA A 145 -14.17 6.19 -1.54
C ALA A 145 -15.64 5.95 -1.90
N THR A 146 -16.17 6.69 -2.87
CA THR A 146 -17.57 6.60 -3.34
C THR A 146 -17.88 5.30 -4.08
N LYS A 147 -16.87 4.64 -4.67
CA LYS A 147 -17.03 3.35 -5.38
C LYS A 147 -16.85 2.13 -4.48
N LEU A 148 -16.32 2.33 -3.28
CA LEU A 148 -16.24 1.29 -2.25
C LEU A 148 -17.58 1.16 -1.52
N PRO A 149 -17.92 -0.05 -1.02
CA PRO A 149 -19.20 -0.30 -0.37
C PRO A 149 -19.46 0.65 0.79
N PHE A 150 -20.67 1.19 0.83
CA PHE A 150 -21.18 1.94 1.97
C PHE A 150 -21.82 0.98 2.97
N THR A 151 -21.56 1.18 4.25
CA THR A 151 -22.18 0.39 5.32
C THR A 151 -23.08 1.28 6.16
N GLU A 152 -24.40 1.11 6.07
CA GLU A 152 -25.34 1.81 6.94
C GLU A 152 -25.11 1.47 8.41
N GLY A 153 -25.17 2.47 9.30
CA GLY A 153 -24.92 2.29 10.73
C GLY A 153 -23.45 2.18 11.14
N ASP A 154 -22.50 2.23 10.20
CA ASP A 154 -21.07 2.32 10.48
C ASP A 154 -20.55 3.74 10.20
N PRO A 155 -20.54 4.67 11.17
CA PRO A 155 -20.07 6.03 10.95
C PRO A 155 -18.59 6.10 10.54
N GLN A 156 -17.78 5.08 10.89
CA GLN A 156 -16.36 5.03 10.55
C GLN A 156 -16.10 4.48 9.14
N GLN A 157 -17.12 3.93 8.48
CA GLN A 157 -17.04 3.31 7.16
C GLN A 157 -15.81 2.38 7.03
N LEU A 158 -15.70 1.42 7.94
CA LEU A 158 -14.51 0.58 8.12
C LEU A 158 -14.13 -0.17 6.83
N GLN A 159 -15.11 -0.56 6.00
CA GLN A 159 -14.83 -1.19 4.71
C GLN A 159 -14.06 -0.26 3.77
N ARG A 160 -14.47 1.02 3.67
CA ARG A 160 -13.77 2.03 2.87
C ARG A 160 -12.40 2.34 3.46
N LYS A 161 -12.37 2.55 4.78
CA LYS A 161 -11.16 2.86 5.54
C LYS A 161 -10.12 1.74 5.47
N ARG A 162 -10.54 0.47 5.41
CA ARG A 162 -9.62 -0.67 5.27
C ARG A 162 -8.81 -0.62 3.97
N HIS A 163 -9.37 -0.09 2.90
CA HIS A 163 -8.64 0.06 1.64
C HIS A 163 -7.82 1.35 1.65
N ILE A 164 -8.49 2.50 1.73
CA ILE A 164 -7.86 3.82 1.60
C ILE A 164 -6.89 4.10 2.76
N GLY A 165 -7.29 3.74 3.99
CA GLY A 165 -6.46 3.91 5.18
C GLY A 165 -5.24 3.00 5.21
N ASN A 166 -5.13 2.01 4.32
CA ASN A 166 -3.94 1.17 4.16
C ASN A 166 -3.09 1.57 2.94
N ASP A 167 -3.48 2.61 2.20
CA ASP A 167 -2.64 3.18 1.18
C ASP A 167 -1.58 4.11 1.79
N ILE A 168 -0.49 4.30 1.06
CA ILE A 168 0.61 5.18 1.48
C ILE A 168 0.33 6.64 1.09
N VAL A 169 -0.27 6.81 -0.09
CA VAL A 169 -0.60 8.11 -0.68
C VAL A 169 -2.06 8.12 -1.07
N ALA A 170 -2.74 9.23 -0.78
CA ALA A 170 -4.11 9.47 -1.24
C ALA A 170 -4.21 10.79 -2.01
N LEU A 171 -5.17 10.85 -2.92
CA LEU A 171 -5.60 12.06 -3.59
C LEU A 171 -6.92 12.52 -2.96
N VAL A 172 -7.05 13.81 -2.71
CA VAL A 172 -8.27 14.43 -2.20
C VAL A 172 -8.82 15.35 -3.27
N TYR A 173 -9.99 15.02 -3.82
CA TYR A 173 -10.75 15.96 -4.64
C TYR A 173 -11.59 16.83 -3.72
N GLN A 174 -11.38 18.15 -3.78
CA GLN A 174 -12.10 19.12 -2.97
C GLN A 174 -13.13 19.88 -3.77
N GLU A 175 -14.34 19.94 -3.24
CA GLU A 175 -15.37 20.88 -3.67
C GLU A 175 -15.45 22.08 -2.74
N GLY A 176 -15.77 23.23 -3.34
CA GLY A 176 -15.87 24.48 -2.62
C GLY A 176 -14.52 25.00 -2.16
N ARG A 177 -14.47 25.60 -0.98
CA ARG A 177 -13.29 26.31 -0.41
C ARG A 177 -12.85 25.75 0.93
N THR A 178 -13.47 24.65 1.37
CA THR A 178 -13.13 24.00 2.64
C THR A 178 -11.68 23.50 2.62
N PRO A 179 -10.83 23.90 3.58
CA PRO A 179 -9.45 23.42 3.63
C PRO A 179 -9.39 21.94 4.00
N PHE A 180 -8.46 21.20 3.40
CA PHE A 180 -8.13 19.82 3.80
C PHE A 180 -6.97 19.84 4.78
N LEU A 181 -7.16 19.19 5.93
CA LEU A 181 -6.11 18.95 6.91
C LEU A 181 -5.72 17.47 6.86
N SER A 182 -4.42 17.18 6.73
CA SER A 182 -3.90 15.81 6.65
C SER A 182 -4.24 14.96 7.87
N ASP A 183 -4.46 15.59 9.02
CA ASP A 183 -4.70 14.92 10.29
C ASP A 183 -6.16 14.45 10.45
N VAL A 184 -7.06 14.85 9.54
CA VAL A 184 -8.47 14.44 9.55
C VAL A 184 -8.59 12.93 9.34
N ILE A 185 -7.85 12.37 8.39
CA ILE A 185 -7.89 10.93 8.09
C ILE A 185 -6.89 10.19 8.97
N LYS A 186 -7.40 9.47 9.98
CA LYS A 186 -6.59 8.75 10.96
C LYS A 186 -6.09 7.44 10.36
N SER A 187 -4.85 7.48 9.85
CA SER A 187 -4.17 6.31 9.30
C SER A 187 -2.72 6.22 9.75
N HIS A 188 -2.27 4.98 9.91
CA HIS A 188 -0.88 4.63 10.14
C HIS A 188 -0.05 4.56 8.86
N PHE A 189 -0.70 4.48 7.70
CA PHE A 189 -0.09 4.25 6.39
C PHE A 189 -0.09 5.48 5.52
N LEU A 190 -1.14 6.31 5.56
CA LEU A 190 -1.19 7.54 4.80
C LEU A 190 -0.11 8.50 5.28
N HIS A 191 0.83 8.82 4.41
CA HIS A 191 1.95 9.73 4.70
C HIS A 191 1.98 10.94 3.77
N CYS A 192 1.23 10.92 2.67
CA CYS A 192 1.15 12.02 1.73
C CYS A 192 -0.25 12.14 1.11
N PHE A 193 -0.71 13.37 0.94
CA PHE A 193 -1.94 13.71 0.26
C PHE A 193 -1.66 14.70 -0.87
N LEU A 194 -2.20 14.42 -2.05
CA LEU A 194 -2.31 15.39 -3.14
C LEU A 194 -3.72 15.93 -3.14
N VAL A 195 -3.89 17.24 -3.02
CA VAL A 195 -5.19 17.88 -2.94
C VAL A 195 -5.45 18.58 -4.26
N VAL A 196 -6.59 18.28 -4.89
CA VAL A 196 -6.99 18.82 -6.20
C VAL A 196 -8.33 19.50 -6.05
N ARG A 197 -8.41 20.74 -6.52
CA ARG A 197 -9.63 21.56 -6.45
C ARG A 197 -9.91 22.14 -7.83
N ARG A 198 -11.13 21.97 -8.33
CA ARG A 198 -11.57 22.67 -9.54
C ARG A 198 -11.77 24.15 -9.24
N ILE A 199 -11.29 25.01 -10.12
CA ILE A 199 -11.46 26.46 -10.06
C ILE A 199 -12.17 26.93 -11.32
N GLN A 200 -13.16 27.82 -11.16
CA GLN A 200 -13.76 28.54 -12.26
C GLN A 200 -12.91 29.80 -12.52
N ARG A 201 -12.57 30.07 -13.77
CA ARG A 201 -11.94 31.35 -14.16
C ARG A 201 -13.01 32.33 -14.55
N GLU A 202 -12.85 33.57 -14.09
CA GLU A 202 -13.80 34.68 -14.31
C GLU A 202 -13.76 35.21 -15.75
N GLU A 203 -12.74 34.87 -16.54
CA GLU A 203 -12.60 35.31 -17.93
C GLU A 203 -12.93 34.17 -18.91
N GLU A 204 -13.95 34.41 -19.73
CA GLU A 204 -14.56 33.54 -20.74
C GLU A 204 -13.55 32.73 -21.57
N THR A 205 -13.21 31.53 -21.10
CA THR A 205 -12.92 30.38 -21.96
C THR A 205 -13.42 29.13 -21.23
N ASP A 206 -14.14 28.31 -21.98
CA ASP A 206 -14.91 27.10 -21.61
C ASP A 206 -14.04 25.94 -21.06
N GLY A 207 -13.14 26.25 -20.11
CA GLY A 207 -12.11 25.34 -19.64
C GLY A 207 -12.03 25.28 -18.12
N ALA A 208 -12.35 24.11 -17.56
CA ALA A 208 -12.08 23.80 -16.16
C ALA A 208 -10.58 23.92 -15.86
N ALA A 209 -10.23 24.72 -14.85
CA ALA A 209 -8.87 24.76 -14.32
C ALA A 209 -8.82 24.00 -12.98
N TYR A 210 -7.67 23.40 -12.67
CA TYR A 210 -7.46 22.64 -11.45
C TYR A 210 -6.30 23.21 -10.67
N GLN A 211 -6.54 23.56 -9.41
CA GLN A 211 -5.49 23.91 -8.46
C GLN A 211 -5.01 22.64 -7.75
N VAL A 212 -3.69 22.48 -7.61
CA VAL A 212 -3.10 21.31 -6.96
C VAL A 212 -2.20 21.76 -5.80
N SER A 213 -2.37 21.15 -4.64
CA SER A 213 -1.47 21.31 -3.49
C SER A 213 -1.05 19.94 -2.94
N VAL A 214 0.02 19.92 -2.15
CA VAL A 214 0.58 18.69 -1.59
C VAL A 214 0.82 18.89 -0.11
N THR A 215 0.38 17.94 0.70
CA THR A 215 0.71 17.85 2.12
C THR A 215 1.28 16.47 2.42
N ALA A 216 2.26 16.40 3.31
CA ALA A 216 2.90 15.16 3.71
C ALA A 216 3.38 15.27 5.15
N ARG A 217 3.63 14.12 5.78
CA ARG A 217 4.24 14.09 7.11
C ARG A 217 5.66 14.67 7.05
N GLY A 218 6.11 15.26 8.16
CA GLY A 218 7.38 15.99 8.21
C GLY A 218 8.64 15.16 7.96
N ASP A 219 8.55 13.83 8.08
CA ASP A 219 9.65 12.90 7.81
C ASP A 219 9.70 12.40 6.35
N VAL A 220 8.76 12.83 5.49
CA VAL A 220 8.75 12.52 4.05
C VAL A 220 9.61 13.55 3.30
N PRO A 221 10.69 13.13 2.62
CA PRO A 221 11.52 14.06 1.84
C PRO A 221 10.73 14.67 0.65
N PRO A 222 11.09 15.88 0.20
CA PRO A 222 10.53 16.46 -1.02
C PRO A 222 10.72 15.56 -2.25
N PHE A 223 9.76 15.60 -3.17
CA PHE A 223 9.75 14.76 -4.37
C PHE A 223 9.23 15.52 -5.60
N SER A 224 9.75 15.14 -6.77
CA SER A 224 9.43 15.73 -8.07
C SER A 224 8.13 15.16 -8.67
N PRO A 225 7.55 15.79 -9.71
CA PRO A 225 7.82 17.14 -10.20
C PRO A 225 7.45 18.22 -9.16
N VAL A 226 8.10 19.39 -9.18
CA VAL A 226 7.72 20.50 -8.29
C VAL A 226 6.35 21.03 -8.70
N VAL A 227 5.52 21.44 -7.74
CA VAL A 227 4.23 22.08 -8.04
C VAL A 227 4.51 23.41 -8.73
N PRO A 228 3.87 23.73 -9.87
CA PRO A 228 4.10 25.00 -10.57
C PRO A 228 3.68 26.19 -9.72
N ASP A 229 4.20 27.37 -10.06
CA ASP A 229 3.79 28.65 -9.49
C ASP A 229 3.31 29.57 -10.63
N PRO A 230 2.00 29.86 -10.75
CA PRO A 230 0.92 29.45 -9.85
C PRO A 230 0.59 27.94 -9.93
N PRO A 231 0.04 27.33 -8.87
CA PRO A 231 -0.23 25.89 -8.77
C PRO A 231 -1.50 25.47 -9.53
N VAL A 232 -1.66 25.94 -10.77
CA VAL A 232 -2.87 25.82 -11.59
C VAL A 232 -2.58 25.09 -12.89
N PHE A 233 -3.45 24.15 -13.24
CA PHE A 233 -3.40 23.37 -14.47
C PHE A 233 -4.67 23.60 -15.28
N THR A 234 -4.51 23.85 -16.58
CA THR A 234 -5.62 24.13 -17.50
C THR A 234 -5.75 23.05 -18.58
N ASP A 235 -4.64 22.38 -18.92
CA ASP A 235 -4.64 21.23 -19.81
C ASP A 235 -4.81 19.93 -19.00
N ARG A 236 -5.84 19.15 -19.36
CA ARG A 236 -6.16 17.87 -18.71
C ARG A 236 -5.05 16.84 -18.89
N SER A 237 -4.39 16.82 -20.05
CA SER A 237 -3.32 15.85 -20.34
C SER A 237 -2.08 16.13 -19.50
N HIS A 238 -1.71 17.41 -19.37
CA HIS A 238 -0.64 17.85 -18.49
C HIS A 238 -0.98 17.57 -17.02
N LEU A 239 -2.20 17.89 -16.57
CA LEU A 239 -2.64 17.58 -15.20
C LEU A 239 -2.52 16.08 -14.90
N ARG A 240 -3.04 15.23 -15.80
CA ARG A 240 -2.95 13.77 -15.68
C ARG A 240 -1.50 13.31 -15.54
N GLY A 241 -0.62 13.73 -16.45
CA GLY A 241 0.79 13.36 -16.43
C GLY A 241 1.50 13.81 -15.16
N PHE A 242 1.18 15.02 -14.69
CA PHE A 242 1.69 15.58 -13.44
C PHE A 242 1.23 14.75 -12.24
N LEU A 243 -0.08 14.55 -12.06
CA LEU A 243 -0.66 13.85 -10.91
C LEU A 243 -0.15 12.41 -10.81
N LEU A 244 -0.17 11.63 -11.90
CA LEU A 244 0.27 10.24 -11.87
C LEU A 244 1.77 10.13 -11.54
N THR A 245 2.61 11.00 -12.12
CA THR A 245 4.04 11.04 -11.80
C THR A 245 4.27 11.45 -10.34
N LYS A 246 3.53 12.46 -9.88
CA LYS A 246 3.63 13.00 -8.53
C LYS A 246 3.19 11.99 -7.47
N LEU A 247 2.12 11.22 -7.71
CA LEU A 247 1.65 10.13 -6.84
C LEU A 247 2.69 9.00 -6.71
N ILE A 248 3.23 8.53 -7.83
CA ILE A 248 4.28 7.50 -7.82
C ILE A 248 5.51 7.98 -7.04
N ASN A 249 5.97 9.20 -7.31
CA ASN A 249 7.13 9.76 -6.63
C ASN A 249 6.86 10.05 -5.15
N ALA A 250 5.62 10.42 -4.80
CA ALA A 250 5.20 10.56 -3.40
C ALA A 250 5.38 9.23 -2.65
N GLU A 251 4.86 8.12 -3.19
CA GLU A 251 4.97 6.81 -2.55
C GLU A 251 6.43 6.37 -2.41
N ILE A 252 7.23 6.54 -3.47
CA ILE A 252 8.67 6.25 -3.44
C ILE A 252 9.38 7.10 -2.36
N SER A 253 8.97 8.36 -2.20
CA SER A 253 9.53 9.22 -1.15
C SER A 253 9.09 8.79 0.24
N CYS A 254 7.83 8.37 0.41
CA CYS A 254 7.31 7.86 1.68
C CYS A 254 8.09 6.64 2.18
N TYR A 255 8.64 5.78 1.31
CA TYR A 255 9.50 4.68 1.76
C TYR A 255 10.79 5.13 2.48
N LYS A 256 11.19 6.41 2.33
CA LYS A 256 12.33 7.00 3.03
C LYS A 256 11.96 7.55 4.42
N ALA A 257 10.67 7.66 4.73
CA ALA A 257 10.16 8.06 6.03
C ALA A 257 10.58 7.04 7.11
N GLU A 258 10.64 7.45 8.38
CA GLU A 258 11.27 6.65 9.44
C GLU A 258 10.56 5.28 9.60
N ARG A 259 9.23 5.30 9.63
CA ARG A 259 8.43 4.09 9.81
C ARG A 259 8.63 3.07 8.70
N PHE A 260 8.64 3.54 7.45
CA PHE A 260 8.74 2.65 6.29
C PHE A 260 10.17 2.21 6.02
N SER A 261 11.16 3.08 6.22
CA SER A 261 12.58 2.73 6.05
C SER A 261 13.02 1.65 7.04
N ARG A 262 12.58 1.70 8.30
CA ARG A 262 12.86 0.65 9.30
C ARG A 262 12.28 -0.70 8.89
N LEU A 263 11.05 -0.71 8.39
CA LEU A 263 10.41 -1.93 7.91
C LEU A 263 11.12 -2.49 6.68
N GLU A 264 11.44 -1.62 5.72
CA GLU A 264 12.17 -1.99 4.51
C GLU A 264 13.54 -2.61 4.85
N LEU A 265 14.30 -1.98 5.75
CA LEU A 265 15.59 -2.50 6.18
C LEU A 265 15.46 -3.89 6.78
N ARG A 266 14.47 -4.12 7.64
CA ARG A 266 14.19 -5.45 8.21
C ARG A 266 13.91 -6.49 7.12
N THR A 267 13.05 -6.16 6.16
CA THR A 267 12.74 -7.04 5.03
C THR A 267 13.97 -7.30 4.18
N ARG A 268 14.77 -6.26 3.86
CA ARG A 268 16.00 -6.40 3.07
C ARG A 268 17.01 -7.31 3.77
N SER A 269 17.22 -7.15 5.08
CA SER A 269 18.14 -8.01 5.84
C SER A 269 17.70 -9.48 5.80
N SER A 270 16.42 -9.76 6.07
CA SER A 270 15.89 -11.12 6.03
C SER A 270 15.97 -11.76 4.64
N LEU A 271 15.68 -10.99 3.58
CA LEU A 271 15.83 -11.47 2.20
C LEU A 271 17.29 -11.72 1.83
N LEU A 272 18.21 -10.87 2.30
CA LEU A 272 19.65 -11.00 2.04
C LEU A 272 20.23 -12.24 2.74
N GLU A 273 19.84 -12.48 4.00
CA GLU A 273 20.21 -13.70 4.75
C GLU A 273 19.72 -14.96 4.03
N SER A 274 18.47 -14.94 3.55
CA SER A 274 17.90 -16.07 2.81
C SER A 274 18.62 -16.31 1.48
N LEU A 275 18.97 -15.23 0.75
CA LEU A 275 19.74 -15.31 -0.49
C LEU A 275 21.13 -15.90 -0.23
N GLN A 276 21.83 -15.39 0.79
CA GLN A 276 23.16 -15.85 1.15
C GLN A 276 23.16 -17.34 1.51
N ALA A 277 22.19 -17.80 2.30
CA ALA A 277 22.06 -19.21 2.67
C ALA A 277 21.81 -20.11 1.44
N GLU A 278 20.92 -19.70 0.54
CA GLU A 278 20.64 -20.45 -0.70
C GLU A 278 21.87 -20.52 -1.60
N LEU A 279 22.55 -19.38 -1.84
CA LEU A 279 23.75 -19.32 -2.67
C LEU A 279 24.89 -20.18 -2.10
N SER A 280 25.10 -20.12 -0.78
CA SER A 280 26.12 -20.92 -0.08
C SER A 280 25.82 -22.41 -0.22
N THR A 281 24.61 -22.83 0.13
CA THR A 281 24.20 -24.25 0.10
C THR A 281 24.32 -24.82 -1.30
N ARG A 282 23.81 -24.11 -2.32
CA ARG A 282 23.84 -24.58 -3.71
C ARG A 282 25.26 -24.62 -4.28
N SER A 283 26.11 -23.66 -3.92
CA SER A 283 27.51 -23.64 -4.36
C SER A 283 28.29 -24.80 -3.76
N GLN A 284 28.08 -25.13 -2.48
CA GLN A 284 28.70 -26.29 -1.82
C GLN A 284 28.29 -27.61 -2.48
N CYS A 285 27.00 -27.78 -2.79
CA CYS A 285 26.53 -28.97 -3.52
C CYS A 285 27.20 -29.12 -4.90
N MET A 286 27.38 -28.02 -5.64
CA MET A 286 28.02 -28.05 -6.96
C MET A 286 29.52 -28.35 -6.90
N MET A 287 30.19 -28.01 -5.80
CA MET A 287 31.63 -28.27 -5.59
C MET A 287 31.89 -29.69 -5.05
N GLY A 288 30.85 -30.50 -4.84
CA GLY A 288 30.99 -31.91 -4.47
C GLY A 288 31.36 -32.14 -3.01
N ASP A 289 30.98 -31.25 -2.09
CA ASP A 289 31.22 -31.46 -0.65
C ASP A 289 30.41 -32.68 -0.13
N PRO A 290 31.06 -33.77 0.32
CA PRO A 290 30.40 -35.03 0.64
C PRO A 290 29.52 -35.00 1.91
N SER A 291 29.49 -33.92 2.69
CA SER A 291 28.64 -33.82 3.90
C SER A 291 27.15 -33.59 3.61
N LEU A 292 26.77 -33.26 2.37
CA LEU A 292 25.37 -32.99 1.96
C LEU A 292 24.80 -34.00 0.96
N ALA A 293 25.55 -35.06 0.63
CA ALA A 293 25.16 -36.10 -0.31
C ALA A 293 23.93 -36.96 0.11
N SER A 294 23.32 -36.68 1.26
CA SER A 294 22.13 -37.38 1.77
C SER A 294 20.80 -36.65 1.51
N LEU A 295 20.81 -35.49 0.86
CA LEU A 295 19.57 -34.83 0.43
C LEU A 295 19.22 -35.26 -1.01
N PRO A 296 18.01 -35.79 -1.27
CA PRO A 296 17.67 -36.30 -2.59
C PRO A 296 17.62 -35.15 -3.60
N CYS A 297 18.54 -35.17 -4.56
CA CYS A 297 18.44 -34.42 -5.81
C CYS A 297 17.25 -34.97 -6.61
N SER A 298 16.09 -34.33 -6.49
CA SER A 298 14.99 -34.55 -7.41
C SER A 298 15.25 -33.81 -8.71
N GLU A 299 15.96 -34.46 -9.62
CA GLU A 299 15.76 -34.25 -11.06
C GLU A 299 15.34 -35.59 -11.67
N GLY A 300 14.02 -35.76 -11.79
CA GLY A 300 13.40 -36.92 -12.41
C GLY A 300 11.94 -36.63 -12.71
N VAL A 301 11.62 -36.55 -14.00
CA VAL A 301 10.30 -36.22 -14.57
C VAL A 301 9.18 -37.12 -14.02
N ARG A 302 8.29 -36.57 -13.17
CA ARG A 302 6.81 -36.76 -13.12
C ARG A 302 6.26 -36.44 -11.71
N GLY A 303 5.17 -35.65 -11.68
CA GLY A 303 4.22 -35.63 -10.57
C GLY A 303 4.40 -34.47 -9.59
N THR A 304 3.38 -33.62 -9.53
CA THR A 304 3.13 -32.60 -8.53
C THR A 304 3.34 -33.12 -7.10
N SER A 305 4.29 -32.55 -6.36
CA SER A 305 4.39 -32.69 -4.91
C SER A 305 4.57 -31.30 -4.31
N GLU A 306 3.51 -30.84 -3.66
CA GLU A 306 3.47 -29.65 -2.81
C GLU A 306 4.39 -29.89 -1.60
N GLY A 307 5.36 -28.99 -1.33
CA GLY A 307 6.03 -29.00 -0.03
C GLY A 307 7.46 -28.47 0.09
N SER A 308 8.15 -28.08 -0.97
CA SER A 308 9.49 -27.46 -0.85
C SER A 308 9.60 -26.19 -1.68
N GLY A 309 9.10 -25.10 -1.09
CA GLY A 309 9.09 -23.79 -1.74
C GLY A 309 10.50 -23.23 -1.82
N GLY A 310 11.09 -23.27 -3.03
CA GLY A 310 12.40 -22.69 -3.30
C GLY A 310 12.43 -21.18 -3.02
N PHE A 311 13.63 -20.61 -2.91
CA PHE A 311 13.88 -19.19 -2.64
C PHE A 311 12.91 -18.23 -3.38
N ILE A 312 12.60 -18.49 -4.65
CA ILE A 312 11.69 -17.67 -5.47
C ILE A 312 10.25 -17.66 -4.90
N GLU A 313 9.79 -18.76 -4.33
CA GLU A 313 8.44 -18.89 -3.77
C GLU A 313 8.33 -18.19 -2.41
N ASN A 314 9.36 -18.33 -1.57
CA ASN A 314 9.48 -17.58 -0.31
C ASN A 314 9.63 -16.07 -0.56
N PHE A 315 10.38 -15.68 -1.59
CA PHE A 315 10.52 -14.30 -2.04
C PHE A 315 9.18 -13.73 -2.56
N LYS A 316 8.48 -14.45 -3.43
CA LYS A 316 7.14 -14.06 -3.91
C LYS A 316 6.15 -13.93 -2.76
N ARG A 317 6.23 -14.80 -1.73
CA ARG A 317 5.43 -14.71 -0.51
C ARG A 317 5.80 -13.46 0.32
N ALA A 318 7.08 -13.15 0.49
CA ALA A 318 7.56 -11.97 1.23
C ALA A 318 7.22 -10.63 0.54
N ILE A 319 7.17 -10.60 -0.81
CA ILE A 319 6.71 -9.42 -1.55
C ILE A 319 5.19 -9.29 -1.51
N ARG A 320 4.42 -10.40 -1.61
CA ARG A 320 2.96 -10.38 -1.44
C ARG A 320 2.55 -9.86 -0.05
N VAL A 321 3.37 -10.15 0.96
CA VAL A 321 3.30 -9.62 2.32
C VAL A 321 3.49 -8.08 2.35
N ARG A 322 4.19 -7.45 1.40
CA ARG A 322 4.26 -5.98 1.31
C ARG A 322 2.89 -5.34 0.99
N SER A 323 2.03 -6.07 0.28
CA SER A 323 0.67 -5.61 -0.09
C SER A 323 -0.42 -6.02 0.91
N HIS A 324 -0.21 -7.10 1.68
CA HIS A 324 -1.19 -7.66 2.62
C HIS A 324 -0.78 -7.63 4.11
N SER A 325 0.51 -7.65 4.46
CA SER A 325 1.00 -7.95 5.83
C SER A 325 1.26 -6.75 6.72
N PHE A 326 0.85 -5.55 6.32
CA PHE A 326 0.80 -4.45 7.25
C PHE A 326 -0.24 -4.66 8.38
N GLU A 327 -1.13 -5.66 8.22
CA GLU A 327 -2.11 -6.15 9.22
C GLU A 327 -1.48 -6.65 10.55
N ALA A 328 -0.20 -7.04 10.57
CA ALA A 328 0.42 -7.68 11.75
C ALA A 328 0.98 -6.71 12.81
N LEU A 329 0.88 -5.39 12.63
CA LEU A 329 1.40 -4.39 13.57
C LEU A 329 0.32 -3.73 14.45
N GLY A 330 -0.95 -4.15 14.34
CA GLY A 330 -2.09 -3.50 14.99
C GLY A 330 -2.66 -4.18 16.24
N VAL A 331 -2.18 -5.36 16.66
CA VAL A 331 -2.78 -6.08 17.80
C VAL A 331 -1.72 -6.44 18.83
N GLN A 332 -1.58 -5.61 19.87
CA GLN A 332 -1.05 -6.11 21.14
C GLN A 332 -2.10 -7.04 21.75
N ARG A 333 -1.94 -8.36 21.56
CA ARG A 333 -2.69 -9.36 22.34
C ARG A 333 -2.18 -9.34 23.78
N LYS A 334 -2.94 -8.67 24.65
CA LYS A 334 -2.80 -8.79 26.10
C LYS A 334 -3.25 -10.20 26.50
N THR A 335 -2.31 -11.04 26.92
CA THR A 335 -2.56 -12.33 27.53
C THR A 335 -3.16 -12.15 28.92
N GLY A 336 -4.27 -12.83 29.23
CA GLY A 336 -4.73 -13.02 30.60
C GLY A 336 -6.15 -13.57 30.75
N GLY A 337 -6.25 -14.79 31.29
CA GLY A 337 -7.31 -15.15 32.26
C GLY A 337 -8.54 -15.91 31.76
N SER A 338 -8.70 -17.13 32.27
CA SER A 338 -9.78 -18.11 32.05
C SER A 338 -11.16 -17.70 32.57
N ALA A 339 -12.24 -18.25 31.98
CA ALA A 339 -13.20 -19.11 32.68
C ALA A 339 -14.25 -19.72 31.72
N SER A 340 -14.57 -20.98 32.00
CA SER A 340 -15.53 -21.89 31.35
C SER A 340 -16.98 -21.41 31.34
N GLN A 341 -17.77 -21.85 30.35
CA GLN A 341 -18.91 -22.76 30.59
C GLN A 341 -19.54 -23.32 29.29
N LYS A 342 -20.14 -24.49 29.46
CA LYS A 342 -20.58 -25.52 28.50
C LYS A 342 -21.94 -25.22 27.83
N SER A 343 -22.10 -25.84 26.64
CA SER A 343 -23.32 -26.49 26.06
C SER A 343 -24.59 -25.64 25.89
N LYS A 344 -25.36 -25.73 24.81
CA LYS A 344 -25.97 -26.95 24.26
C LYS A 344 -26.69 -26.63 22.93
N THR A 345 -26.81 -27.66 22.12
CA THR A 345 -27.45 -27.83 20.81
C THR A 345 -28.98 -27.66 20.80
N GLU A 346 -29.53 -27.52 19.58
CA GLU A 346 -30.90 -27.77 19.06
C GLU A 346 -31.74 -26.50 18.77
N LYS A 347 -31.97 -26.12 17.51
CA LYS A 347 -32.84 -26.65 16.41
C LYS A 347 -34.30 -26.17 16.49
N ASP A 348 -34.67 -25.46 15.42
CA ASP A 348 -35.97 -25.33 14.73
C ASP A 348 -37.26 -25.16 15.55
N VAL A 349 -38.04 -24.11 15.23
CA VAL A 349 -39.43 -24.22 14.72
C VAL A 349 -39.92 -22.84 14.25
N GLU A 350 -40.42 -22.85 13.02
CA GLU A 350 -41.15 -21.84 12.27
C GLU A 350 -42.62 -21.76 12.72
N SER A 351 -43.22 -20.57 12.86
CA SER A 351 -44.59 -20.22 12.39
C SER A 351 -45.11 -18.86 12.91
N ASP A 352 -45.16 -17.88 12.00
CA ASP A 352 -46.36 -17.22 11.48
C ASP A 352 -47.49 -16.73 12.43
N LYS A 353 -47.71 -15.40 12.47
CA LYS A 353 -48.99 -14.66 12.27
C LYS A 353 -49.15 -13.38 13.10
N SER A 354 -49.21 -12.25 12.40
CA SER A 354 -50.00 -11.04 12.72
C SER A 354 -51.51 -11.38 12.66
N PRO A 355 -52.50 -10.58 13.18
CA PRO A 355 -52.58 -9.11 13.04
C PRO A 355 -53.29 -8.32 14.19
N GLY A 356 -53.21 -6.98 14.11
CA GLY A 356 -54.40 -6.12 14.25
C GLY A 356 -54.65 -5.35 15.56
N ALA A 357 -54.51 -4.02 15.44
CA ALA A 357 -55.40 -2.96 15.95
C ALA A 357 -55.46 -2.55 17.45
N LEU A 358 -55.19 -1.25 17.61
CA LEU A 358 -55.52 -0.22 18.64
C LEU A 358 -56.89 -0.38 19.35
N PRO A 359 -57.14 0.20 20.57
CA PRO A 359 -57.27 1.66 20.75
C PRO A 359 -56.81 2.25 22.11
N ALA A 360 -56.80 3.59 22.11
CA ALA A 360 -56.43 4.52 23.17
C ALA A 360 -57.50 4.74 24.25
N LEU A 361 -57.06 5.31 25.39
CA LEU A 361 -57.72 6.19 26.39
C LEU A 361 -56.63 6.45 27.46
N ALA A 362 -56.51 7.53 28.24
CA ALA A 362 -56.92 8.93 28.28
C ALA A 362 -56.49 9.43 29.70
N ASP A 363 -56.48 10.76 29.90
CA ASP A 363 -56.45 11.47 31.19
C ASP A 363 -55.13 11.56 31.98
N SER A 364 -54.77 12.68 32.62
CA SER A 364 -55.26 14.06 32.65
C SER A 364 -54.28 14.91 33.49
N PHE A 365 -54.49 16.24 33.48
CA PHE A 365 -54.00 17.29 34.41
C PHE A 365 -52.68 18.03 34.09
N GLY A 366 -52.82 19.29 33.63
CA GLY A 366 -51.85 20.40 33.86
C GLY A 366 -52.24 21.20 35.13
N PRO A 367 -51.97 22.53 35.23
CA PRO A 367 -50.96 23.38 34.59
C PRO A 367 -50.31 24.39 35.60
N ALA A 368 -49.67 25.45 35.08
CA ALA A 368 -49.18 26.70 35.71
C ALA A 368 -47.72 26.64 36.24
N GLU A 369 -46.85 27.65 36.08
CA GLU A 369 -47.06 29.08 35.85
C GLU A 369 -45.76 29.76 35.32
N LEU A 370 -45.91 30.93 34.69
CA LEU A 370 -44.88 31.80 34.09
C LEU A 370 -44.12 32.65 35.13
N LYS A 371 -42.84 32.99 34.84
CA LYS A 371 -42.32 34.36 35.05
C LYS A 371 -40.96 34.63 34.37
N ASP A 372 -41.03 35.33 33.24
CA ASP A 372 -40.45 36.66 32.93
C ASP A 372 -39.08 37.15 33.46
N GLN A 373 -38.43 37.91 32.55
CA GLN A 373 -37.34 38.92 32.71
C GLN A 373 -35.88 38.42 32.87
N ALA A 374 -34.84 39.05 32.34
CA ALA A 374 -34.61 40.14 31.38
C ALA A 374 -33.08 40.18 31.09
N SER A 375 -32.67 40.68 29.92
CA SER A 375 -31.27 41.06 29.63
C SER A 375 -30.87 42.33 30.40
N PRO A 376 -29.55 42.62 30.54
CA PRO A 376 -28.99 43.71 29.73
C PRO A 376 -27.55 43.50 29.23
N GLN A 377 -27.19 44.33 28.26
CA GLN A 377 -25.86 44.59 27.69
C GLN A 377 -24.91 45.27 28.70
N GLU A 378 -23.60 45.06 28.59
CA GLU A 378 -22.58 46.07 28.19
C GLU A 378 -21.13 45.64 28.53
N GLU A 379 -20.22 46.04 27.63
CA GLU A 379 -18.79 46.38 27.75
C GLU A 379 -17.82 45.55 28.62
N ALA A 380 -16.86 44.90 27.95
CA ALA A 380 -15.44 45.28 27.93
C ALA A 380 -14.64 44.37 26.97
#